data_AF-A0A7V9EFC4-F1
#
_entry.id   AF-A0A7V9EFC4-F1
#
_cell.length_a   1.000
_cell.length_b   1.000
_cell.length_c   1.000
_cell.angle_alpha   90.00
_cell.angle_beta   90.00
_cell.angle_gamma   90.00
#
_symmetry.space_group_name_H-M   'P 1'
#
loop_
_entity.id
_entity.type
_entity.pdbx_description
1 polymer ?
#
loop_
_entity_poly.entity_id
_entity_poly.type
_entity_poly.pdbx_seq_one_letter_code
_entity_poly.pdbx_strand_id
1 'polypeptide(L)'
;MSARRRVVLLVGLAAVAAVAVAAAAVLSSDGGSATTTAAVAKPRPGRPPLSFALGFRDDAEARDLERGASLYRKGEVHGATVFFARHDSLEAKVGSAFVTWPRGTLDRVEQLAKLYPESAIVHFHLGLARLWAQSGDPVSAWRAAIEAEPDTPYAVLAGNLLHPKLPRGLPAFIPSFAASAEVVQLA
;
A
#
# COMPACT_ATOMS: atom_id res chain seq x y z
N MET A 1 0.37 -66.35 15.22
CA MET A 1 0.49 -64.92 15.62
C MET A 1 -0.91 -64.31 15.59
N SER A 2 -1.55 -64.11 16.75
CA SER A 2 -2.96 -63.68 16.80
C SER A 2 -3.10 -62.19 16.45
N ALA A 3 -4.26 -61.82 15.88
CA ALA A 3 -4.56 -60.46 15.41
C ALA A 3 -4.31 -59.37 16.46
N ARG A 4 -4.51 -59.69 17.75
CA ARG A 4 -4.27 -58.75 18.87
C ARG A 4 -2.80 -58.39 19.05
N ARG A 5 -1.86 -59.32 18.80
CA ARG A 5 -0.41 -59.01 18.85
C ARG A 5 0.04 -58.12 17.69
N ARG A 6 -0.60 -58.24 16.51
CA ARG A 6 -0.31 -57.37 15.34
C ARG A 6 -0.79 -55.93 15.56
N VAL A 7 -1.96 -55.75 16.18
CA VAL A 7 -2.50 -54.41 16.48
C VAL A 7 -1.67 -53.69 17.54
N VAL A 8 -1.25 -54.36 18.61
CA VAL A 8 -0.42 -53.75 19.65
C VAL A 8 0.97 -53.35 19.10
N LEU A 9 1.55 -54.16 18.22
CA LEU A 9 2.82 -53.82 17.55
C LEU A 9 2.68 -52.60 16.62
N LEU A 10 1.58 -52.49 15.87
CA LEU A 10 1.35 -51.34 14.97
C LEU A 10 1.09 -50.03 15.74
N VAL A 11 0.34 -50.07 16.84
CA VAL A 11 0.08 -48.87 17.67
C VAL A 11 1.36 -48.42 18.40
N GLY A 12 2.19 -49.35 18.89
CA GLY A 12 3.47 -49.02 19.49
C GLY A 12 4.45 -48.36 18.51
N LEU A 13 4.46 -48.80 17.25
CA LEU A 13 5.37 -48.26 16.22
C LEU A 13 4.95 -46.86 15.75
N ALA A 14 3.64 -46.56 15.75
CA ALA A 14 3.13 -45.22 15.44
C ALA A 14 3.43 -44.19 16.56
N ALA A 15 3.44 -44.60 17.82
CA ALA A 15 3.74 -43.72 18.95
C ALA A 15 5.24 -43.33 19.01
N VAL A 16 6.15 -44.22 18.62
CA VAL A 16 7.60 -43.91 18.56
C VAL A 16 7.92 -42.97 17.37
N ALA A 17 7.19 -43.07 16.27
CA ALA A 17 7.37 -42.17 15.13
C ALA A 17 6.94 -40.72 15.42
N ALA A 18 5.92 -40.50 16.25
CA ALA A 18 5.44 -39.14 16.58
C ALA A 18 6.40 -38.37 17.50
N VAL A 19 7.12 -39.05 18.41
CA VAL A 19 8.09 -38.40 19.31
C VAL A 19 9.40 -38.05 18.59
N ALA A 20 9.79 -38.83 17.57
CA ALA A 20 10.99 -38.54 16.79
C ALA A 20 10.86 -37.28 15.89
N VAL A 21 9.67 -36.99 15.35
CA VAL A 21 9.46 -35.79 14.52
C VAL A 21 9.37 -34.51 15.36
N ALA A 22 8.78 -34.58 16.56
CA ALA A 22 8.72 -33.42 17.47
C ALA A 22 10.09 -33.10 18.09
N ALA A 23 10.90 -34.11 18.43
CA ALA A 23 12.25 -33.88 18.96
C ALA A 23 13.22 -33.37 17.89
N ALA A 24 13.11 -33.79 16.63
CA ALA A 24 13.93 -33.29 15.53
C ALA A 24 13.64 -31.82 15.18
N ALA A 25 12.40 -31.35 15.36
CA ALA A 25 12.02 -29.96 15.15
C ALA A 25 12.52 -29.02 16.27
N VAL A 26 12.63 -29.51 17.51
CA VAL A 26 13.08 -28.70 18.65
C VAL A 26 14.60 -28.75 18.86
N LEU A 27 15.28 -29.83 18.47
CA LEU A 27 16.77 -29.88 18.52
C LEU A 27 17.46 -29.24 17.31
N SER A 28 16.71 -28.88 16.25
CA SER A 28 17.24 -28.07 15.15
C SER A 28 17.13 -26.56 15.39
N SER A 29 16.58 -26.12 16.54
CA SER A 29 16.47 -24.71 16.90
C SER A 29 17.61 -24.17 17.77
N ASP A 30 18.64 -24.98 18.03
CA ASP A 30 19.77 -24.58 18.86
C ASP A 30 21.09 -24.86 18.13
N GLY A 31 21.50 -23.93 17.28
CA GLY A 31 22.76 -24.07 16.55
C GLY A 31 22.82 -23.31 15.24
N GLY A 32 22.88 -21.99 15.32
CA GLY A 32 23.30 -21.16 14.20
C GLY A 32 22.30 -20.07 13.90
N SER A 33 22.69 -18.84 14.21
CA SER A 33 22.20 -17.64 13.55
C SER A 33 22.49 -17.73 12.05
N ALA A 34 21.72 -18.55 11.34
CA ALA A 34 21.50 -18.38 9.92
C ALA A 34 20.53 -17.21 9.81
N THR A 35 21.09 -16.01 9.82
CA THR A 35 20.47 -14.85 9.18
C THR A 35 20.14 -15.32 7.77
N THR A 36 18.92 -15.82 7.58
CA THR A 36 18.32 -15.90 6.27
C THR A 36 18.19 -14.44 5.90
N THR A 37 19.21 -13.90 5.24
CA THR A 37 19.13 -12.62 4.58
C THR A 37 18.04 -12.82 3.54
N ALA A 38 16.78 -12.60 3.95
CA ALA A 38 15.64 -12.58 3.07
C ALA A 38 16.09 -11.67 1.93
N ALA A 39 16.26 -12.26 0.74
CA ALA A 39 16.79 -11.53 -0.39
C ALA A 39 15.90 -10.29 -0.55
N VAL A 40 16.47 -9.12 -0.28
CA VAL A 40 15.71 -7.86 -0.31
C VAL A 40 15.14 -7.77 -1.70
N ALA A 41 13.81 -7.90 -1.80
CA ALA A 41 13.13 -7.87 -3.07
C ALA A 41 13.50 -6.56 -3.76
N LYS A 42 14.03 -6.65 -4.98
CA LYS A 42 14.49 -5.46 -5.70
C LYS A 42 13.26 -4.61 -6.03
N PRO A 43 13.31 -3.29 -5.82
CA PRO A 43 12.21 -2.43 -6.24
C PRO A 43 11.88 -2.61 -7.73
N ARG A 44 10.60 -2.45 -8.07
CA ARG A 44 10.14 -2.43 -9.46
C ARG A 44 10.86 -1.32 -10.24
N PRO A 45 11.11 -1.52 -11.54
CA PRO A 45 11.69 -0.48 -12.39
C PRO A 45 10.88 0.82 -12.34
N GLY A 46 11.59 1.95 -12.42
CA GLY A 46 10.98 3.27 -12.38
C GLY A 46 10.66 3.74 -10.96
N ARG A 47 9.60 4.55 -10.85
CA ARG A 47 9.18 5.19 -9.60
C ARG A 47 7.67 5.01 -9.39
N PRO A 48 7.20 4.92 -8.14
CA PRO A 48 5.77 4.87 -7.88
C PRO A 48 5.09 6.16 -8.36
N PRO A 49 3.89 6.09 -8.93
CA PRO A 49 3.17 7.27 -9.40
C PRO A 49 2.84 8.18 -8.21
N LEU A 50 2.89 9.49 -8.45
CA LEU A 50 2.54 10.53 -7.49
C LEU A 50 1.55 11.48 -8.16
N SER A 51 0.36 11.61 -7.58
CA SER A 51 -0.70 12.48 -8.08
C SER A 51 -1.58 12.96 -6.94
N PHE A 52 -2.00 14.22 -7.01
CA PHE A 52 -2.84 14.84 -6.00
C PHE A 52 -4.24 15.11 -6.55
N ALA A 53 -5.26 14.72 -5.80
CA ALA A 53 -6.65 14.95 -6.16
C ALA A 53 -7.09 16.31 -5.58
N LEU A 54 -6.67 17.38 -6.24
CA LEU A 54 -6.85 18.77 -5.76
C LEU A 54 -8.27 19.31 -6.01
N GLY A 55 -9.12 18.55 -6.69
CA GLY A 55 -10.48 18.97 -7.04
C GLY A 55 -10.47 20.24 -7.89
N PHE A 56 -11.16 21.27 -7.44
CA PHE A 56 -11.24 22.58 -8.10
C PHE A 56 -10.29 23.62 -7.51
N ARG A 57 -9.31 23.21 -6.67
CA ARG A 57 -8.34 24.14 -6.10
C ARG A 57 -7.41 24.67 -7.19
N ASP A 58 -7.31 25.99 -7.27
CA ASP A 58 -6.33 26.71 -8.10
C ASP A 58 -5.61 27.78 -7.27
N ASP A 59 -5.33 27.45 -6.01
CA ASP A 59 -4.47 28.28 -5.15
C ASP A 59 -2.98 28.07 -5.48
N ALA A 60 -2.11 28.88 -4.87
CA ALA A 60 -0.68 28.83 -5.14
C ALA A 60 -0.05 27.47 -4.78
N GLU A 61 -0.53 26.84 -3.71
CA GLU A 61 -0.08 25.52 -3.29
C GLU A 61 -0.51 24.45 -4.28
N ALA A 62 -1.79 24.45 -4.72
CA ALA A 62 -2.29 23.51 -5.72
C ALA A 62 -1.43 23.51 -7.00
N ARG A 63 -1.12 24.70 -7.53
CA ARG A 63 -0.23 24.84 -8.70
C ARG A 63 1.21 24.40 -8.44
N ASP A 64 1.72 24.58 -7.23
CA ASP A 64 3.04 24.10 -6.84
C ASP A 64 3.06 22.56 -6.74
N LEU A 65 2.03 21.96 -6.14
CA LEU A 65 1.88 20.50 -6.01
C LEU A 65 1.80 19.82 -7.39
N GLU A 66 1.04 20.38 -8.33
CA GLU A 66 0.97 19.87 -9.71
C GLU A 66 2.31 19.97 -10.43
N ARG A 67 3.01 21.09 -10.30
CA ARG A 67 4.35 21.28 -10.87
C ARG A 67 5.35 20.29 -10.28
N GLY A 68 5.35 20.13 -8.95
CA GLY A 68 6.18 19.14 -8.25
C GLY A 68 5.91 17.72 -8.73
N ALA A 69 4.64 17.32 -8.82
CA ALA A 69 4.24 15.98 -9.30
C ALA A 69 4.63 15.77 -10.78
N SER A 70 4.49 16.79 -11.62
CA SER A 70 4.92 16.76 -13.03
C SER A 70 6.43 16.56 -13.18
N LEU A 71 7.24 17.31 -12.42
CA LEU A 71 8.70 17.16 -12.41
C LEU A 71 9.13 15.78 -11.89
N TYR A 72 8.50 15.32 -10.81
CA TYR A 72 8.76 13.99 -10.26
C TYR A 72 8.53 12.88 -11.30
N ARG A 73 7.40 12.94 -12.02
CA ARG A 73 7.05 12.01 -13.11
C ARG A 73 8.05 12.04 -14.27
N LYS A 74 8.64 13.21 -14.57
CA LYS A 74 9.68 13.36 -15.60
C LYS A 74 11.05 12.84 -15.19
N GLY A 75 11.27 12.54 -13.91
CA GLY A 75 12.60 12.17 -13.42
C GLY A 75 13.30 13.24 -12.59
N GLU A 76 12.81 14.48 -12.64
CA GLU A 76 13.48 15.69 -12.12
C GLU A 76 13.22 15.92 -10.62
N VAL A 77 13.75 15.02 -9.77
CA VAL A 77 13.49 15.03 -8.32
C VAL A 77 13.97 16.31 -7.63
N HIS A 78 15.14 16.84 -8.02
CA HIS A 78 15.68 18.06 -7.40
C HIS A 78 14.75 19.26 -7.61
N GLY A 79 14.18 19.40 -8.80
CA GLY A 79 13.18 20.43 -9.10
C GLY A 79 11.88 20.19 -8.32
N ALA A 80 11.40 18.94 -8.27
CA ALA A 80 10.20 18.59 -7.53
C ALA A 80 10.29 18.89 -6.03
N THR A 81 11.43 18.61 -5.39
CA THR A 81 11.68 18.87 -3.97
C THR A 81 11.42 20.33 -3.60
N VAL A 82 11.82 21.27 -4.46
CA VAL A 82 11.64 22.72 -4.21
C VAL A 82 10.17 23.08 -4.06
N PHE A 83 9.27 22.45 -4.83
CA PHE A 83 7.84 22.74 -4.74
C PHE A 83 7.20 22.11 -3.51
N PHE A 84 7.54 20.86 -3.19
CA PHE A 84 6.97 20.18 -2.03
C PHE A 84 7.47 20.73 -0.70
N ALA A 85 8.72 21.20 -0.62
CA ALA A 85 9.29 21.73 0.63
C ALA A 85 8.74 23.11 1.05
N ARG A 86 7.94 23.77 0.19
CA ARG A 86 7.36 25.09 0.47
C ARG A 86 6.10 25.04 1.32
N HIS A 87 5.48 23.87 1.42
CA HIS A 87 4.13 23.73 1.94
C HIS A 87 4.07 22.65 3.02
N ASP A 88 3.20 22.84 3.99
CA ASP A 88 3.03 21.94 5.15
C ASP A 88 1.82 20.99 5.04
N SER A 89 1.08 21.06 3.93
CA SER A 89 -0.04 20.16 3.66
C SER A 89 0.39 18.69 3.61
N LEU A 90 -0.58 17.81 3.74
CA LEU A 90 -0.33 16.38 3.73
C LEU A 90 0.11 15.92 2.33
N GLU A 91 -0.45 16.51 1.27
CA GLU A 91 -0.03 16.38 -0.12
C GLU A 91 1.46 16.71 -0.28
N ALA A 92 1.90 17.87 0.24
CA ALA A 92 3.28 18.31 0.16
C ALA A 92 4.23 17.39 0.96
N LYS A 93 3.81 16.90 2.12
CA LYS A 93 4.57 15.92 2.92
C LYS A 93 4.71 14.58 2.19
N VAL A 94 3.63 14.08 1.58
CA VAL A 94 3.66 12.87 0.74
C VAL A 94 4.59 13.09 -0.46
N GLY A 95 4.49 14.23 -1.15
CA GLY A 95 5.40 14.58 -2.25
C GLY A 95 6.86 14.61 -1.82
N SER A 96 7.15 15.24 -0.68
CA SER A 96 8.49 15.30 -0.06
C SER A 96 9.02 13.91 0.32
N ALA A 97 8.15 12.98 0.68
CA ALA A 97 8.54 11.60 0.92
C ALA A 97 8.84 10.84 -0.39
N PHE A 98 8.09 11.10 -1.47
CA PHE A 98 8.26 10.41 -2.76
C PHE A 98 9.51 10.83 -3.53
N VAL A 99 9.94 12.09 -3.43
CA VAL A 99 11.16 12.57 -4.11
C VAL A 99 12.45 11.90 -3.60
N THR A 100 12.41 11.18 -2.48
CA THR A 100 13.57 10.40 -1.96
C THR A 100 13.68 9.01 -2.60
N TRP A 101 12.75 8.62 -3.48
CA TRP A 101 12.75 7.30 -4.11
C TRP A 101 14.08 7.01 -4.85
N PRO A 102 14.68 5.81 -4.72
CA PRO A 102 14.14 4.63 -4.05
C PRO A 102 14.50 4.49 -2.56
N ARG A 103 15.28 5.40 -1.97
CA ARG A 103 15.77 5.26 -0.58
C ARG A 103 15.05 6.23 0.35
N GLY A 104 14.29 5.67 1.29
CA GLY A 104 13.63 6.43 2.35
C GLY A 104 12.20 6.86 2.05
N THR A 105 11.66 6.64 0.85
CA THR A 105 10.24 6.88 0.57
C THR A 105 9.36 5.99 1.43
N LEU A 106 9.65 4.68 1.49
CA LEU A 106 8.85 3.75 2.27
C LEU A 106 8.83 4.13 3.75
N ASP A 107 10.00 4.31 4.37
CA ASP A 107 10.11 4.68 5.79
C ASP A 107 9.34 5.98 6.12
N ARG A 108 9.47 7.00 5.25
CA ARG A 108 8.80 8.29 5.45
C ARG A 108 7.29 8.19 5.29
N VAL A 109 6.80 7.46 4.28
CA VAL A 109 5.36 7.30 4.08
C VAL A 109 4.74 6.40 5.16
N GLU A 110 5.47 5.39 5.64
CA GLU A 110 5.04 4.61 6.81
C GLU A 110 4.98 5.44 8.08
N GLN A 111 5.93 6.36 8.28
CA GLN A 111 5.86 7.32 9.36
C GLN A 111 4.64 8.24 9.21
N LEU A 112 4.36 8.73 8.01
CA LEU A 112 3.14 9.52 7.75
C LEU A 112 1.88 8.71 8.06
N ALA A 113 1.82 7.43 7.68
CA ALA A 113 0.66 6.58 7.96
C ALA A 113 0.43 6.34 9.46
N LYS A 114 1.51 6.32 10.25
CA LYS A 114 1.42 6.27 11.72
C LYS A 114 0.92 7.59 12.32
N LEU A 115 1.34 8.73 11.74
CA LEU A 115 0.96 10.06 12.22
C LEU A 115 -0.45 10.48 11.77
N TYR A 116 -0.90 9.98 10.63
CA TYR A 116 -2.17 10.31 9.98
C TYR A 116 -2.93 9.01 9.62
N PRO A 117 -3.36 8.23 10.63
CA PRO A 117 -4.00 6.93 10.41
C PRO A 117 -5.35 7.03 9.70
N GLU A 118 -6.02 8.18 9.78
CA GLU A 118 -7.33 8.43 9.16
C GLU A 118 -7.20 9.17 7.81
N SER A 119 -6.05 9.07 7.13
CA SER A 119 -5.83 9.77 5.86
C SER A 119 -5.76 8.83 4.66
N ALA A 120 -6.73 8.96 3.74
CA ALA A 120 -6.80 8.16 2.54
C ALA A 120 -5.65 8.46 1.57
N ILE A 121 -5.23 9.73 1.43
CA ILE A 121 -4.08 10.09 0.59
C ILE A 121 -2.80 9.38 1.05
N VAL A 122 -2.55 9.33 2.37
CA VAL A 122 -1.35 8.70 2.92
C VAL A 122 -1.38 7.20 2.69
N HIS A 123 -2.48 6.54 3.03
CA HIS A 123 -2.62 5.09 2.86
C HIS A 123 -2.62 4.66 1.40
N PHE A 124 -3.24 5.44 0.51
CA PHE A 124 -3.18 5.19 -0.93
C PHE A 124 -1.73 5.21 -1.45
N HIS A 125 -0.99 6.26 -1.11
CA HIS A 125 0.40 6.40 -1.52
C HIS A 125 1.34 5.40 -0.80
N LEU A 126 1.02 4.98 0.43
CA LEU A 126 1.73 3.89 1.10
C LEU A 126 1.60 2.58 0.33
N GLY A 127 0.39 2.23 -0.11
CA GLY A 127 0.18 1.03 -0.92
C GLY A 127 0.95 1.08 -2.25
N LEU A 128 1.02 2.24 -2.90
CA LEU A 128 1.87 2.43 -4.08
C LEU A 128 3.36 2.26 -3.75
N ALA A 129 3.85 2.87 -2.68
CA ALA A 129 5.25 2.75 -2.26
C ALA A 129 5.63 1.29 -1.95
N ARG A 130 4.80 0.57 -1.21
CA ARG A 130 4.97 -0.86 -0.89
C ARG A 130 4.99 -1.74 -2.13
N LEU A 131 4.03 -1.51 -3.04
CA LEU A 131 3.93 -2.23 -4.30
C LEU A 131 5.20 -2.05 -5.16
N TRP A 132 5.70 -0.82 -5.26
CA TRP A 132 6.92 -0.54 -6.01
C TRP A 132 8.17 -1.03 -5.31
N ALA A 133 8.23 -0.97 -3.98
CA ALA A 133 9.38 -1.45 -3.21
C ALA A 133 9.46 -2.98 -3.18
N GLN A 134 8.37 -3.67 -3.54
CA GLN A 134 8.18 -5.10 -3.30
C GLN A 134 8.38 -5.45 -1.81
N SER A 135 7.92 -4.56 -0.94
CA SER A 135 8.08 -4.65 0.51
C SER A 135 6.80 -4.25 1.22
N GLY A 136 6.43 -5.00 2.26
CA GLY A 136 5.17 -4.83 2.98
C GLY A 136 3.94 -5.29 2.19
N ASP A 137 2.76 -5.09 2.77
CA ASP A 137 1.49 -5.40 2.13
C ASP A 137 0.83 -4.13 1.56
N PRO A 138 0.74 -3.98 0.22
CA PRO A 138 0.06 -2.86 -0.40
C PRO A 138 -1.48 -2.96 -0.29
N VAL A 139 -2.03 -4.17 -0.15
CA VAL A 139 -3.48 -4.41 -0.12
C VAL A 139 -4.07 -3.88 1.18
N SER A 140 -3.45 -4.14 2.34
CA SER A 140 -3.88 -3.54 3.61
C SER A 140 -3.86 -2.03 3.58
N ALA A 141 -2.84 -1.40 2.97
CA ALA A 141 -2.80 0.05 2.84
C ALA A 141 -3.94 0.59 1.96
N TRP A 142 -4.27 -0.05 0.84
CA TRP A 142 -5.42 0.38 0.03
C TRP A 142 -6.77 0.15 0.71
N ARG A 143 -6.92 -0.90 1.52
CA ARG A 143 -8.12 -1.07 2.35
C ARG A 143 -8.23 0.04 3.40
N ALA A 144 -7.13 0.36 4.08
CA ALA A 144 -7.07 1.46 5.04
C ALA A 144 -7.40 2.81 4.39
N ALA A 145 -7.01 3.04 3.13
CA ALA A 145 -7.38 4.25 2.41
C ALA A 145 -8.91 4.37 2.18
N ILE A 146 -9.57 3.25 1.87
CA ILE A 146 -11.03 3.21 1.71
C ILE A 146 -11.75 3.39 3.05
N GLU A 147 -11.22 2.78 4.12
CA GLU A 147 -11.80 2.86 5.46
C GLU A 147 -11.67 4.26 6.06
N ALA A 148 -10.50 4.90 5.89
CA ALA A 148 -10.20 6.22 6.43
C ALA A 148 -11.11 7.31 5.86
N GLU A 149 -11.22 7.42 4.53
CA GLU A 149 -12.00 8.47 3.88
C GLU A 149 -12.71 7.92 2.61
N PRO A 150 -13.83 7.20 2.75
CA PRO A 150 -14.48 6.46 1.65
C PRO A 150 -14.96 7.35 0.50
N ASP A 151 -15.28 8.61 0.79
CA ASP A 151 -15.83 9.58 -0.17
C ASP A 151 -14.74 10.43 -0.85
N THR A 152 -13.49 9.96 -0.86
CA THR A 152 -12.37 10.65 -1.51
C THR A 152 -12.00 10.02 -2.85
N PRO A 153 -11.41 10.79 -3.79
CA PRO A 153 -10.83 10.21 -5.00
C PRO A 153 -9.77 9.14 -4.71
N TYR A 154 -9.08 9.21 -3.56
CA TYR A 154 -8.09 8.22 -3.15
C TYR A 154 -8.71 6.86 -2.81
N ALA A 155 -9.86 6.83 -2.14
CA ALA A 155 -10.61 5.61 -1.91
C ALA A 155 -11.08 4.96 -3.23
N VAL A 156 -11.53 5.76 -4.20
CA VAL A 156 -11.91 5.26 -5.54
C VAL A 156 -10.69 4.68 -6.27
N LEU A 157 -9.55 5.36 -6.24
CA LEU A 157 -8.31 4.85 -6.85
C LEU A 157 -7.80 3.59 -6.15
N ALA A 158 -7.88 3.53 -4.83
CA ALA A 158 -7.56 2.33 -4.05
C ALA A 158 -8.49 1.16 -4.43
N GLY A 159 -9.80 1.41 -4.55
CA GLY A 159 -10.78 0.43 -5.02
C GLY A 159 -10.45 -0.13 -6.40
N ASN A 160 -10.05 0.73 -7.34
CA ASN A 160 -9.60 0.30 -8.68
C ASN A 160 -8.38 -0.63 -8.63
N LEU A 161 -7.45 -0.40 -7.68
CA LEU A 161 -6.27 -1.25 -7.48
C LEU A 161 -6.59 -2.57 -6.79
N LEU A 162 -7.56 -2.58 -5.87
CA LEU A 162 -8.06 -3.79 -5.20
C LEU A 162 -8.89 -4.67 -6.13
N HIS A 163 -9.59 -4.06 -7.09
CA HIS A 163 -10.53 -4.74 -7.99
C HIS A 163 -10.21 -4.48 -9.47
N PRO A 164 -9.01 -4.87 -9.96
CA PRO A 164 -8.56 -4.52 -11.31
C PRO A 164 -9.37 -5.14 -12.45
N LYS A 165 -10.24 -6.11 -12.15
CA LYS A 165 -11.13 -6.78 -13.12
C LYS A 165 -12.51 -6.11 -13.24
N LEU A 166 -12.81 -5.12 -12.40
CA LEU A 166 -14.07 -4.37 -12.45
C LEU A 166 -13.89 -3.08 -13.27
N PRO A 167 -14.99 -2.48 -13.77
CA PRO A 167 -14.94 -1.15 -14.35
C PRO A 167 -14.29 -0.15 -13.39
N ARG A 168 -13.48 0.77 -13.91
CA ARG A 168 -12.81 1.79 -13.10
C ARG A 168 -13.79 2.86 -12.65
N GLY A 169 -13.60 3.36 -11.44
CA GLY A 169 -14.43 4.41 -10.84
C GLY A 169 -15.65 3.86 -10.10
N LEU A 170 -16.47 4.77 -9.58
CA LEU A 170 -17.77 4.41 -8.99
C LEU A 170 -18.86 4.39 -10.09
N PRO A 171 -19.94 3.63 -9.90
CA PRO A 171 -21.10 3.72 -10.77
C PRO A 171 -21.60 5.16 -10.88
N ALA A 172 -21.80 5.65 -12.11
CA ALA A 172 -22.36 6.97 -12.33
C ALA A 172 -23.85 6.99 -11.98
N PHE A 173 -24.28 7.97 -11.20
CA PHE A 173 -25.70 8.29 -11.06
C PHE A 173 -26.15 9.13 -12.25
N ILE A 174 -27.06 8.58 -13.06
CA ILE A 174 -27.71 9.29 -14.16
C ILE A 174 -29.14 9.59 -13.71
N PRO A 175 -29.48 10.86 -13.37
CA PRO A 175 -30.85 11.18 -13.00
C PRO A 175 -31.79 10.94 -14.19
N SER A 176 -32.95 10.35 -13.93
CA SER A 176 -34.02 10.20 -14.93
C SER A 176 -34.82 11.48 -15.17
N PHE A 177 -34.48 12.55 -14.45
CA PHE A 177 -35.12 13.86 -14.50
C PHE A 177 -34.12 14.93 -14.96
N ALA A 178 -34.62 15.97 -15.60
CA ALA A 178 -33.83 17.14 -15.94
C ALA A 178 -33.42 17.89 -14.66
N ALA A 179 -32.19 18.38 -14.61
CA ALA A 179 -31.78 19.31 -13.56
C ALA A 179 -32.71 20.54 -13.56
N SER A 180 -33.05 21.06 -12.38
CA SER A 180 -33.88 22.26 -12.29
C SER A 180 -33.17 23.44 -12.97
N ALA A 181 -33.95 24.41 -13.44
CA ALA A 181 -33.40 25.62 -14.07
C ALA A 181 -32.38 26.34 -13.16
N GLU A 182 -32.57 26.28 -11.84
CA GLU A 182 -31.65 26.84 -10.84
C GLU A 182 -30.29 26.13 -10.84
N VAL A 183 -30.25 24.80 -10.96
CA VAL A 183 -28.99 24.03 -11.01
C VAL A 183 -28.25 24.28 -12.32
N VAL A 184 -28.98 24.40 -13.43
CA VAL A 184 -28.38 24.68 -14.75
C VAL A 184 -27.71 26.06 -14.79
N GLN A 185 -28.21 27.05 -14.04
CA GLN A 185 -27.64 28.40 -13.99
C GLN A 185 -26.34 28.51 -13.15
N LEU A 186 -25.98 27.46 -12.40
CA LEU A 186 -24.75 27.41 -11.60
C LEU A 186 -23.55 26.82 -12.37
N ALA A 187 -23.78 26.28 -13.57
CA ALA A 187 -22.76 25.69 -14.45
C ALA A 187 -22.27 26.70 -15.50
#